data_AF-Q72ZH6-F1
#
_entry.id   AF-Q72ZH6-F1
#
_cell.length_a   1.000
_cell.length_b   1.000
_cell.length_c   1.000
_cell.angle_alpha   90.00
_cell.angle_beta   90.00
_cell.angle_gamma   90.00
#
_symmetry.space_group_name_H-M   'P 1'
#
loop_
_entity.id
_entity.type
_entity.pdbx_description
1 polymer ?
#
loop_
_entity_poly.entity_id
_entity_poly.type
_entity_poly.pdbx_seq_one_letter_code
_entity_poly.pdbx_strand_id
1 'polypeptide(L)'
;MLIRLGEHPKLAKEISIAILLHTDSFLVEQEIERTSLQNIIKWADEADEEPGGAHHYRTISYEKALKAIQQLDRLVERELQIEQSKSNNKAEHSYQ
;
A
#
# COMPACT_ATOMS: atom_id res chain seq x y z
N MET A 1 -9.98 2.21 -15.20
CA MET A 1 -10.01 3.02 -13.96
C MET A 1 -10.83 2.24 -12.94
N LEU A 2 -10.29 1.99 -11.74
CA LEU A 2 -10.69 0.95 -10.77
C LEU A 2 -12.21 0.67 -10.65
N ILE A 3 -13.06 1.68 -10.74
CA ILE A 3 -14.53 1.54 -10.76
C ILE A 3 -15.02 0.65 -11.91
N ARG A 4 -14.46 0.79 -13.12
CA ARG A 4 -14.78 -0.07 -14.28
C ARG A 4 -14.32 -1.52 -14.09
N LEU A 5 -13.44 -1.78 -13.14
CA LEU A 5 -12.99 -3.12 -12.75
C LEU A 5 -13.81 -3.70 -11.59
N GLY A 6 -14.83 -2.99 -11.11
CA GLY A 6 -15.71 -3.43 -10.01
C GLY A 6 -15.33 -2.92 -8.62
N GLU A 7 -14.29 -2.07 -8.51
CA GLU A 7 -13.88 -1.51 -7.21
C GLU A 7 -14.93 -0.55 -6.64
N HIS A 8 -15.10 -0.54 -5.31
CA HIS A 8 -16.04 0.37 -4.67
C HIS A 8 -15.60 1.82 -4.88
N PRO A 9 -16.49 2.76 -5.28
CA PRO A 9 -16.09 4.13 -5.66
C PRO A 9 -15.27 4.88 -4.60
N LYS A 10 -15.58 4.66 -3.32
CA LYS A 10 -14.83 5.27 -2.20
C LYS A 10 -13.39 4.78 -2.13
N LEU A 11 -13.19 3.46 -2.26
CA LEU A 11 -11.86 2.83 -2.25
C LEU A 11 -11.08 3.19 -3.51
N ALA A 12 -11.75 3.14 -4.67
CA ALA A 12 -11.17 3.57 -5.94
C ALA A 12 -10.64 5.00 -5.87
N LYS A 13 -11.39 5.93 -5.24
CA LYS A 13 -10.95 7.31 -5.02
C LYS A 13 -9.69 7.37 -4.14
N GLU A 14 -9.71 6.68 -3.01
CA GLU A 14 -8.61 6.66 -2.05
C GLU A 14 -7.31 6.14 -2.68
N ILE A 15 -7.38 5.00 -3.37
CA ILE A 15 -6.25 4.41 -4.11
C ILE A 15 -5.75 5.37 -5.19
N SER A 16 -6.67 5.99 -5.95
CA SER A 16 -6.28 6.92 -7.03
C SER A 16 -5.54 8.15 -6.50
N ILE A 17 -5.95 8.69 -5.35
CA ILE A 17 -5.28 9.83 -4.71
C ILE A 17 -3.92 9.40 -4.17
N ALA A 18 -3.81 8.20 -3.59
CA ALA A 18 -2.52 7.72 -3.11
C ALA A 18 -1.51 7.47 -4.23
N ILE A 19 -1.97 6.95 -5.37
CA ILE A 19 -1.17 6.88 -6.60
C ILE A 19 -0.81 8.28 -7.10
N LEU A 20 -1.68 9.29 -7.00
CA LEU A 20 -1.32 10.64 -7.43
C LEU A 20 -0.23 11.27 -6.55
N LEU A 21 -0.23 10.98 -5.25
CA LEU A 21 0.61 11.64 -4.24
C LEU A 21 1.85 10.84 -3.81
N HIS A 22 2.15 9.72 -4.50
CA HIS A 22 3.28 8.85 -4.16
C HIS A 22 4.65 9.52 -4.32
N THR A 23 4.76 10.53 -5.19
CA THR A 23 5.99 11.29 -5.43
C THR A 23 5.79 12.78 -5.13
N ASP A 24 6.86 13.48 -4.74
CA ASP A 24 6.86 14.93 -4.56
C ASP A 24 7.06 15.69 -5.89
N SER A 25 7.39 14.99 -6.98
CA SER A 25 7.73 15.57 -8.29
C SER A 25 6.65 16.47 -8.90
N PHE A 26 5.39 16.28 -8.50
CA PHE A 26 4.25 17.03 -9.05
C PHE A 26 3.77 18.19 -8.17
N LEU A 27 4.39 18.40 -7.00
CA LEU A 27 3.89 19.35 -6.02
C LEU A 27 4.77 20.61 -5.99
N VAL A 28 4.13 21.76 -6.24
CA VAL A 28 4.76 23.07 -6.11
C VAL A 28 4.86 23.42 -4.61
N GLU A 29 6.04 23.20 -4.03
CA GLU A 29 6.54 23.74 -2.74
C GLU A 29 5.60 23.72 -1.51
N GLN A 30 4.50 22.96 -1.50
CA GLN A 30 3.62 22.81 -0.34
C GLN A 30 3.72 21.41 0.24
N GLU A 31 3.97 21.33 1.56
CA GLU A 31 3.83 20.11 2.33
C GLU A 31 2.36 19.67 2.32
N ILE A 32 2.05 18.61 1.59
CA ILE A 32 0.73 17.98 1.65
C ILE A 32 0.67 17.10 2.90
N GLU A 33 -0.34 17.34 3.74
CA GLU A 33 -0.72 16.40 4.79
C GLU A 33 -1.22 15.09 4.16
N ARG A 34 -0.38 14.07 4.26
CA ARG A 34 -0.67 12.73 3.76
C ARG A 34 -1.35 11.89 4.84
N THR A 35 -2.34 11.11 4.42
CA THR A 35 -2.91 10.05 5.25
C THR A 35 -1.88 8.94 5.50
N SER A 36 -2.12 8.08 6.49
CA SER A 36 -1.23 6.94 6.78
C SER A 36 -0.99 6.04 5.57
N LEU A 37 -2.04 5.75 4.80
CA LEU A 37 -1.92 4.94 3.57
C LEU A 37 -1.02 5.61 2.53
N GLN A 38 -1.18 6.92 2.32
CA GLN A 38 -0.38 7.69 1.38
C GLN A 38 1.09 7.77 1.80
N ASN A 39 1.36 7.90 3.11
CA ASN A 39 2.73 7.85 3.64
C ASN A 39 3.38 6.49 3.42
N ILE A 40 2.68 5.40 3.70
CA ILE A 40 3.18 4.03 3.46
C ILE A 40 3.54 3.85 1.99
N ILE A 41 2.68 4.32 1.07
CA ILE A 41 2.93 4.23 -0.37
C ILE A 41 4.15 5.03 -0.77
N LYS A 42 4.28 6.28 -0.29
CA LYS A 42 5.46 7.12 -0.54
C LYS A 42 6.74 6.47 -0.02
N TRP A 43 6.75 5.99 1.22
CA TRP A 43 7.93 5.34 1.80
C TRP A 43 8.32 4.05 1.08
N ALA A 44 7.33 3.29 0.59
CA ALA A 44 7.59 2.09 -0.20
C ALA A 44 8.25 2.44 -1.54
N ASP A 45 7.81 3.52 -2.19
CA ASP A 45 8.39 4.03 -3.43
C ASP A 45 9.83 4.51 -3.20
N GLU A 46 10.04 5.39 -2.21
CA GLU A 46 11.37 5.91 -1.81
C GLU A 46 12.35 4.79 -1.42
N ALA A 47 11.88 3.73 -0.77
CA ALA A 47 12.72 2.60 -0.39
C ALA A 47 13.16 1.74 -1.59
N ASP A 48 12.45 1.79 -2.72
CA ASP A 48 12.81 1.11 -3.98
C ASP A 48 13.57 2.05 -4.93
N GLU A 49 13.74 3.34 -4.58
CA GLU A 49 14.50 4.30 -5.37
C GLU A 49 16.00 3.98 -5.39
N GLU A 50 16.57 3.94 -6.59
CA GLU A 50 18.01 3.87 -6.80
C GLU A 50 18.62 5.24 -7.14
N PRO A 51 19.92 5.46 -6.86
CA PRO A 51 20.61 6.69 -7.20
C PRO A 51 20.39 7.08 -8.67
N GLY A 52 19.82 8.27 -8.90
CA GLY A 52 19.55 8.79 -10.25
C GLY A 52 18.25 8.30 -10.91
N GLY A 53 17.32 7.70 -10.17
CA GLY A 53 16.00 7.33 -10.70
C GLY A 53 16.02 6.12 -11.64
N ALA A 54 17.07 5.29 -11.56
CA ALA A 54 17.26 4.15 -12.47
C ALA A 54 16.23 3.02 -12.28
N HIS A 55 15.50 3.01 -11.16
CA HIS A 55 14.51 2.00 -10.84
C HIS A 55 13.31 2.00 -11.82
N HIS A 56 12.98 3.13 -12.47
CA HIS A 56 11.90 3.23 -13.48
C HIS A 56 12.11 2.33 -14.71
N TYR A 57 13.34 1.92 -15.01
CA TYR A 57 13.68 1.15 -16.21
C TYR A 57 13.92 -0.33 -15.94
N ARG A 58 13.66 -0.80 -14.72
CA ARG A 58 13.85 -2.19 -14.36
C ARG A 58 12.78 -3.07 -14.97
N THR A 59 13.22 -4.08 -15.70
CA THR A 59 12.34 -5.18 -16.09
C THR A 59 12.38 -6.24 -15.00
N ILE A 60 11.22 -6.56 -14.45
CA ILE A 60 11.05 -7.69 -13.53
C ILE A 60 10.61 -8.91 -14.34
N SER A 61 11.23 -10.06 -14.11
CA SER A 61 10.73 -11.30 -14.72
C SER A 61 9.37 -11.64 -14.13
N TYR A 62 8.50 -12.24 -14.94
CA TYR A 62 7.17 -12.67 -14.51
C TYR A 62 7.23 -13.53 -13.23
N GLU A 63 8.18 -14.48 -13.18
CA GLU A 63 8.39 -15.36 -12.03
C GLU A 63 8.75 -14.60 -10.76
N LYS A 64 9.62 -13.58 -10.86
CA LYS A 64 10.01 -12.75 -9.72
C LYS A 64 8.83 -11.90 -9.25
N ALA A 65 8.07 -11.32 -10.17
CA ALA A 65 6.88 -10.54 -9.85
C ALA A 65 5.81 -11.39 -9.16
N LEU A 66 5.51 -12.58 -9.71
CA LEU A 66 4.54 -13.50 -9.13
C LEU A 66 4.95 -13.93 -7.70
N LYS A 67 6.22 -14.27 -7.51
CA LYS A 67 6.74 -14.67 -6.19
C LYS A 67 6.65 -13.54 -5.16
N ALA A 68 6.93 -12.31 -5.57
CA ALA A 68 6.82 -11.12 -4.72
C ALA A 68 5.36 -10.87 -4.29
N ILE A 69 4.41 -10.92 -5.23
CA ILE A 69 2.97 -10.75 -4.92
C ILE A 69 2.50 -11.84 -3.96
N GLN A 70 2.81 -13.11 -4.24
CA GLN A 70 2.42 -14.22 -3.35
C GLN A 70 3.03 -14.10 -1.95
N GLN A 71 4.23 -13.53 -1.83
CA GLN A 71 4.84 -13.26 -0.53
C GLN A 71 4.12 -12.13 0.20
N LEU A 72 3.78 -11.05 -0.50
CA LEU A 72 3.02 -9.95 0.05
C LEU A 72 1.65 -10.43 0.56
N ASP A 73 0.92 -11.21 -0.23
CA ASP A 73 -0.38 -11.77 0.16
C ASP A 73 -0.28 -12.57 1.47
N ARG A 74 0.78 -13.39 1.64
CA ARG A 74 1.01 -14.14 2.88
C ARG A 74 1.30 -13.24 4.08
N LEU A 75 2.00 -12.13 3.89
CA LEU A 75 2.28 -11.18 4.97
C LEU A 75 1.01 -10.44 5.39
N VAL A 76 0.20 -10.01 4.43
CA VAL A 76 -1.09 -9.38 4.67
C VAL A 76 -2.04 -10.32 5.41
N GLU A 77 -2.18 -11.56 4.93
CA GLU A 77 -3.03 -12.58 5.57
C GLU A 77 -2.60 -12.83 7.02
N ARG A 78 -1.28 -12.92 7.28
CA ARG A 78 -0.76 -13.08 8.64
C ARG A 78 -1.16 -11.92 9.54
N GLU A 79 -0.97 -10.68 9.09
CA GLU A 79 -1.34 -9.51 9.90
C GLU A 79 -2.85 -9.43 10.16
N LEU A 80 -3.68 -9.77 9.17
CA LEU A 80 -5.14 -9.83 9.34
C LEU A 80 -5.55 -10.89 10.38
N GLN A 81 -4.90 -12.05 10.40
CA GLN A 81 -5.15 -13.08 11.42
C GLN A 81 -4.71 -12.63 12.82
N ILE A 82 -3.61 -11.89 12.92
CA ILE A 82 -3.13 -11.30 14.18
C ILE A 82 -4.13 -10.26 14.70
N GLU A 83 -4.65 -9.39 13.83
CA GLU A 83 -5.68 -8.39 14.16
C GLU A 83 -6.97 -9.05 14.66
N GLN A 84 -7.44 -10.09 13.97
CA GLN A 84 -8.63 -10.85 14.35
C GLN A 84 -8.46 -11.55 15.69
N SER A 85 -7.33 -12.21 15.91
CA SER A 85 -7.04 -12.89 17.18
C SER A 85 -6.92 -11.90 18.35
N LYS A 86 -6.30 -10.73 18.17
CA LYS A 86 -6.30 -9.65 19.18
C LYS A 86 -7.71 -9.15 19.51
N SER A 87 -8.55 -9.01 18.50
CA SER A 87 -9.94 -8.53 18.67
C SER A 87 -10.81 -9.54 19.43
N ASN A 88 -10.66 -10.84 19.13
CA ASN A 88 -11.36 -11.91 19.82
C ASN A 88 -10.94 -12.01 21.30
N ASN A 89 -9.65 -11.93 21.60
CA ASN A 89 -9.15 -11.95 22.98
C ASN A 89 -9.65 -10.73 23.82
N LYS A 90 -9.80 -9.56 23.20
CA LYS A 90 -10.38 -8.37 23.86
C LYS A 90 -11.87 -8.54 24.15
N ALA A 91 -12.62 -9.16 23.24
CA ALA A 91 -14.04 -9.43 23.46
C ALA A 91 -14.23 -10.38 24.64
N GLU A 92 -13.44 -11.46 24.72
CA GLU A 92 -13.52 -12.44 25.82
C GLU A 92 -13.18 -11.84 27.20
N HIS A 93 -12.22 -10.91 27.27
CA HIS A 93 -11.88 -10.19 28.51
C HIS A 93 -12.90 -9.12 28.93
N SER A 94 -13.81 -8.69 28.05
CA SER A 94 -14.85 -7.70 28.39
C SER A 94 -16.10 -8.34 29.03
N TYR A 95 -16.19 -9.67 29.03
CA TYR A 95 -17.30 -10.44 29.61
C TYR A 95 -16.94 -11.09 30.96
N GLN A 96 -15.80 -10.75 31.55
CA GLN A 96 -15.39 -11.14 32.92
C GLN A 96 -15.29 -9.90 33.82
#